data_AF-A0AAW1IVG7-F1
#
_entry.id   AF-A0AAW1IVG7-F1
#
_cell.length_a   1.000
_cell.length_b   1.000
_cell.length_c   1.000
_cell.angle_alpha   90.00
_cell.angle_beta   90.00
_cell.angle_gamma   90.00
#
_symmetry.space_group_name_H-M   'P 1'
#
loop_
_entity.id
_entity.type
_entity.pdbx_description
1 polymer ?
#
loop_
_entity_poly.entity_id
_entity_poly.type
_entity_poly.pdbx_seq_one_letter_code
_entity_poly.pdbx_strand_id
1 'polypeptide(L)'
;MQEVKDKTGPRKVAVAALIDVEKAYDKERNAAEGLPQGSPLSPLLFNIFVIDLPKAITTPKSRVFQFADDTAIVVQGLNLELSLRKVERVLKEADVFAANWNIKINESKTK
;
A
#
# COMPACT_ATOMS: atom_id res chain seq x y z
N MET A 1 -19.04 -42.38 -22.75
CA MET A 1 -19.20 -41.58 -21.52
C MET A 1 -17.98 -40.69 -21.39
N GLN A 2 -18.13 -39.40 -21.62
CA GLN A 2 -17.03 -38.44 -21.55
C GLN A 2 -16.96 -37.92 -20.12
N GLU A 3 -15.83 -38.18 -19.47
CA GLU A 3 -15.50 -37.69 -18.14
C GLU A 3 -15.46 -36.16 -18.19
N VAL A 4 -16.45 -35.52 -17.57
CA VAL A 4 -16.47 -34.07 -17.37
C VAL A 4 -15.37 -33.76 -16.37
N LYS A 5 -14.18 -33.42 -16.88
CA LYS A 5 -13.10 -32.85 -16.05
C LYS A 5 -13.65 -31.60 -15.37
N ASP A 6 -13.84 -31.70 -14.06
CA ASP A 6 -14.10 -30.57 -13.19
C ASP A 6 -13.03 -29.49 -13.43
N LYS A 7 -13.44 -28.34 -13.97
CA LYS A 7 -12.57 -27.22 -14.34
C LYS A 7 -12.20 -26.35 -13.13
N THR A 8 -12.42 -26.79 -11.90
CA THR A 8 -12.01 -26.02 -10.73
C THR A 8 -10.54 -26.27 -10.40
N GLY A 9 -9.65 -25.58 -11.11
CA GLY A 9 -8.33 -25.28 -10.56
C GLY A 9 -8.46 -24.57 -9.20
N PRO A 10 -7.40 -24.57 -8.37
CA PRO A 10 -7.49 -24.03 -7.00
C PRO A 10 -8.06 -22.60 -7.02
N ARG A 11 -9.15 -22.38 -6.26
CA ARG A 11 -9.82 -21.07 -6.17
C ARG A 11 -8.86 -20.06 -5.54
N LYS A 12 -8.31 -19.17 -6.38
CA LYS A 12 -7.45 -18.08 -5.90
C LYS A 12 -8.29 -17.09 -5.11
N VAL A 13 -7.77 -16.66 -3.97
CA VAL A 13 -8.38 -15.63 -3.12
C VAL A 13 -7.59 -14.34 -3.32
N ALA A 14 -8.29 -13.23 -3.52
CA ALA A 14 -7.70 -11.90 -3.58
C ALA A 14 -8.16 -11.10 -2.36
N VAL A 15 -7.23 -10.41 -1.71
CA VAL A 15 -7.47 -9.56 -0.55
C VAL A 15 -6.80 -8.21 -0.81
N ALA A 16 -7.48 -7.13 -0.45
CA ALA A 16 -6.94 -5.78 -0.54
C ALA A 16 -6.62 -5.25 0.86
N ALA A 17 -5.47 -4.64 1.02
CA ALA A 17 -5.12 -3.78 2.16
C ALA A 17 -5.24 -2.32 1.70
N LEU A 18 -5.95 -1.51 2.46
CA LEU A 18 -6.07 -0.07 2.21
C LEU A 18 -5.16 0.64 3.18
N ILE A 19 -4.21 1.41 2.66
CA ILE A 19 -3.21 2.16 3.42
C ILE A 19 -3.41 3.64 3.13
N ASP A 20 -3.78 4.38 4.16
CA ASP A 20 -3.84 5.84 4.13
C ASP A 20 -2.51 6.40 4.61
N VAL A 21 -1.89 7.21 3.78
CA VAL A 21 -0.56 7.76 4.04
C VAL A 21 -0.67 9.23 4.40
N GLU A 22 -0.40 9.58 5.66
CA GLU A 22 -0.48 10.94 6.13
C GLU A 22 0.91 11.60 6.25
N LYS A 23 0.93 12.93 6.14
CA LYS A 23 2.13 13.71 6.41
C LYS A 23 2.46 13.62 7.89
N ALA A 24 3.73 13.38 8.22
CA ALA A 24 4.22 13.62 9.57
C ALA A 24 4.15 15.13 9.87
N TYR A 25 3.37 15.51 10.88
CA TYR A 25 3.32 16.90 11.38
C TYR A 25 3.95 16.93 12.77
N ASP A 26 5.14 17.53 12.88
CA ASP A 26 5.78 17.76 14.17
C ASP A 26 5.44 19.17 14.68
N LYS A 27 4.88 19.25 15.90
CA LYS A 27 4.36 20.49 16.49
C LYS A 27 5.45 21.38 17.08
N GLU A 28 6.67 20.87 17.25
CA GLU A 28 7.77 21.56 17.94
C GLU A 28 8.95 21.95 17.03
N ARG A 29 8.93 21.60 15.75
CA ARG A 29 9.96 22.06 14.79
C ARG A 29 9.50 23.31 14.04
N ASN A 30 10.20 24.42 14.31
CA ASN A 30 10.14 25.64 13.50
C ASN A 30 10.41 25.30 12.02
N ALA A 31 9.34 25.26 11.21
CA ALA A 31 9.29 25.24 9.74
C ALA A 31 10.43 24.50 9.00
N ALA A 32 10.26 23.20 8.70
CA ALA A 32 11.06 22.52 7.67
C ALA A 32 10.45 21.24 7.05
N GLU A 33 9.37 20.67 7.60
CA GLU A 33 8.83 19.39 7.12
C GLU A 33 7.37 19.57 6.67
N GLY A 34 7.14 19.41 5.36
CA GLY A 34 5.80 19.46 4.75
C GLY A 34 5.70 20.37 3.53
N LEU A 35 4.73 20.06 2.68
CA LEU A 35 4.41 20.86 1.48
C LEU A 35 3.44 22.00 1.84
N PRO A 36 3.58 23.20 1.25
CA PRO A 36 2.70 24.34 1.53
C PRO A 36 1.23 24.00 1.23
N GLN A 37 0.35 24.16 2.22
CA GLN A 37 -1.08 23.99 2.00
C GLN A 37 -1.61 25.09 1.07
N GLY A 38 -2.46 24.72 0.11
CA GLY A 38 -3.02 25.65 -0.88
C GLY A 38 -2.10 25.95 -2.08
N SER A 39 -0.86 25.42 -2.11
CA SER A 39 -0.04 25.51 -3.31
C SER A 39 -0.51 24.52 -4.39
N PRO A 40 -0.71 24.97 -5.64
CA PRO A 40 -1.06 24.09 -6.76
C PRO A 40 0.01 23.02 -7.05
N LEU A 41 1.25 23.23 -6.62
CA LEU A 41 2.36 22.29 -6.84
C LEU A 41 2.45 21.20 -5.76
N SER A 42 1.83 21.40 -4.60
CA SER A 42 1.91 20.44 -3.49
C SER A 42 1.39 19.05 -3.86
N PRO A 43 0.28 18.87 -4.58
CA PRO A 43 -0.16 17.54 -5.02
C PRO A 43 0.85 16.83 -5.93
N LEU A 44 1.47 17.56 -6.86
CA LEU A 44 2.47 17.01 -7.76
C LEU A 44 3.73 16.56 -7.01
N LEU A 45 4.23 17.41 -6.11
CA LEU A 45 5.41 17.10 -5.30
C LEU A 45 5.17 15.90 -4.38
N PHE A 46 3.97 15.77 -3.83
CA PHE A 46 3.60 14.60 -3.03
C PHE A 46 3.63 13.32 -3.87
N ASN A 47 3.03 13.33 -5.07
CA ASN A 47 3.05 12.15 -5.95
C ASN A 47 4.48 11.74 -6.35
N ILE A 48 5.37 12.71 -6.58
CA ILE A 48 6.79 12.43 -6.86
C ILE A 48 7.47 11.82 -5.63
N PHE A 49 7.16 12.32 -4.43
CA PHE A 49 7.73 11.84 -3.18
C PHE A 49 7.39 10.37 -2.90
N VAL A 50 6.16 9.93 -3.22
CA VAL A 50 5.71 8.54 -2.99
C VAL A 50 5.86 7.62 -4.22
N ILE A 51 6.50 8.07 -5.30
CA ILE A 51 6.54 7.36 -6.59
C ILE A 51 7.23 5.99 -6.53
N ASP A 52 8.12 5.80 -5.56
CA ASP A 52 8.87 4.56 -5.38
C ASP A 52 8.17 3.53 -4.49
N LEU A 53 7.02 3.87 -3.87
CA LEU A 53 6.25 2.93 -3.05
C LEU A 53 5.90 1.62 -3.79
N PRO A 54 5.45 1.64 -5.07
CA PRO A 54 5.16 0.41 -5.80
C PRO A 54 6.38 -0.50 -5.99
N LYS A 55 7.59 0.07 -6.02
CA LYS A 55 8.85 -0.69 -6.14
C LYS A 55 9.30 -1.27 -4.81
N ALA A 56 8.94 -0.61 -3.71
CA ALA A 56 9.25 -1.08 -2.35
C ALA A 56 8.42 -2.32 -1.96
N ILE A 57 7.23 -2.50 -2.55
CA ILE A 57 6.40 -3.68 -2.35
C ILE A 57 6.91 -4.83 -3.23
N THR A 58 7.63 -5.78 -2.63
CA THR A 58 8.25 -6.91 -3.33
C THR A 58 7.46 -8.21 -3.20
N THR A 59 6.39 -8.22 -2.40
CA THR A 59 5.55 -9.40 -2.17
C THR A 59 4.98 -9.97 -3.49
N PRO A 60 5.19 -11.26 -3.82
CA PRO A 60 4.74 -11.81 -5.09
C PRO A 60 3.21 -11.82 -5.25
N LYS A 61 2.75 -11.51 -6.47
CA LYS A 61 1.33 -11.37 -6.80
C LYS A 61 0.62 -10.29 -5.97
N SER A 62 1.36 -9.23 -5.61
CA SER A 62 0.80 -7.96 -5.16
C SER A 62 0.63 -7.00 -6.34
N ARG A 63 -0.28 -6.03 -6.20
CA ARG A 63 -0.38 -4.85 -7.06
C ARG A 63 -0.68 -3.64 -6.19
N VAL A 64 0.03 -2.54 -6.43
CA VAL A 64 -0.15 -1.27 -5.74
C VAL A 64 -0.92 -0.32 -6.64
N PHE A 65 -1.96 0.30 -6.10
CA PHE A 65 -2.76 1.35 -6.73
C PHE A 65 -2.65 2.59 -5.85
N GLN A 66 -2.26 3.72 -6.41
CA GLN A 66 -2.10 4.97 -5.66
C GLN A 66 -2.94 6.07 -6.29
N PHE A 67 -3.56 6.87 -5.45
CA PHE A 67 -4.23 8.10 -5.82
C PHE A 67 -4.01 9.14 -4.72
N ALA A 68 -3.11 10.09 -4.96
CA ALA A 68 -2.64 11.01 -3.93
C ALA A 68 -2.20 10.24 -2.67
N ASP A 69 -2.72 10.59 -1.49
CA ASP A 69 -2.46 9.98 -0.19
C ASP A 69 -3.11 8.60 0.02
N ASP A 70 -4.13 8.27 -0.77
CA ASP A 70 -4.79 6.96 -0.73
C ASP A 70 -3.97 5.92 -1.49
N THR A 71 -3.59 4.84 -0.81
CA THR A 71 -2.93 3.68 -1.42
C THR A 71 -3.71 2.39 -1.17
N ALA A 72 -3.98 1.62 -2.22
CA ALA A 72 -4.54 0.28 -2.12
C ALA A 72 -3.52 -0.77 -2.59
N ILE A 73 -3.25 -1.78 -1.78
CA ILE A 73 -2.38 -2.90 -2.14
C ILE A 73 -3.19 -4.18 -2.19
N VAL A 74 -3.28 -4.79 -3.36
CA VAL A 74 -4.06 -6.01 -3.58
C VAL A 74 -3.12 -7.19 -3.69
N VAL A 75 -3.32 -8.21 -2.87
CA VAL A 75 -2.58 -9.47 -2.90
C VAL A 75 -3.46 -10.63 -3.38
N GLN A 76 -2.85 -11.59 -4.07
CA GLN A 76 -3.52 -12.82 -4.48
C GLN A 76 -2.79 -14.07 -3.94
N GLY A 77 -3.53 -14.95 -3.28
CA GLY A 77 -3.05 -16.25 -2.79
C GLY A 77 -3.87 -17.43 -3.34
N LEU A 78 -3.37 -18.64 -3.14
CA LEU A 78 -4.08 -19.87 -3.51
C LEU A 78 -5.20 -20.24 -2.53
N ASN A 79 -5.15 -19.67 -1.32
CA ASN A 79 -6.15 -19.82 -0.28
C ASN A 79 -6.10 -18.58 0.64
N LEU A 80 -7.02 -18.53 1.61
CA LEU A 80 -7.13 -17.41 2.55
C LEU A 80 -5.85 -17.24 3.39
N GLU A 81 -5.32 -18.33 3.95
CA GLU A 81 -4.15 -18.28 4.84
C GLU A 81 -2.91 -17.70 4.13
N LEU A 82 -2.62 -18.16 2.91
CA LEU A 82 -1.53 -17.61 2.10
C LEU A 82 -1.77 -16.16 1.70
N SER A 83 -3.03 -15.75 1.55
CA SER A 83 -3.38 -14.36 1.26
C SER A 83 -3.14 -13.47 2.48
N LEU A 84 -3.54 -13.91 3.67
CA LEU A 84 -3.30 -13.20 4.93
C LEU A 84 -1.81 -13.01 5.22
N ARG A 85 -1.01 -14.08 5.07
CA ARG A 85 0.47 -13.98 5.22
C ARG A 85 1.09 -12.98 4.24
N LYS A 86 0.52 -12.86 3.03
CA LYS A 86 0.95 -11.85 2.05
C LYS A 86 0.54 -10.44 2.44
N VAL A 87 -0.67 -10.25 2.97
CA VAL A 87 -1.11 -8.95 3.51
C VAL A 87 -0.16 -8.50 4.63
N GLU A 88 0.13 -9.36 5.60
CA GLU A 88 1.07 -9.05 6.69
C GLU A 88 2.46 -8.65 6.18
N ARG A 89 2.94 -9.34 5.13
CA ARG A 89 4.23 -9.01 4.51
C ARG A 89 4.20 -7.66 3.81
N VAL A 90 3.13 -7.38 3.06
CA VAL A 90 2.93 -6.10 2.38
C VAL A 90 2.88 -4.95 3.38
N LEU A 91 2.17 -5.12 4.51
CA LEU A 91 2.10 -4.11 5.56
C LEU A 91 3.50 -3.80 6.12
N LYS A 92 4.31 -4.84 6.40
CA LYS A 92 5.70 -4.65 6.83
C LYS A 92 6.58 -3.95 5.78
N GLU A 93 6.40 -4.28 4.50
CA GLU A 93 7.12 -3.61 3.40
C GLU A 93 6.72 -2.13 3.31
N ALA A 94 5.43 -1.82 3.51
CA ALA A 94 4.92 -0.45 3.57
C ALA A 94 5.44 0.32 4.81
N ASP A 95 5.51 -0.32 5.99
CA ASP A 95 6.08 0.28 7.20
C ASP A 95 7.55 0.64 7.02
N VAL A 96 8.34 -0.26 6.42
CA VAL A 96 9.75 -0.01 6.11
C VAL A 96 9.91 1.16 5.12
N PHE A 97 9.06 1.22 4.09
CA PHE A 97 9.04 2.36 3.19
C PHE A 97 8.70 3.65 3.96
N ALA A 98 7.65 3.64 4.77
CA ALA A 98 7.21 4.81 5.52
C ALA A 98 8.32 5.33 6.46
N ALA A 99 9.01 4.43 7.16
CA ALA A 99 10.14 4.77 8.01
C ALA A 99 11.32 5.38 7.22
N ASN A 100 11.66 4.82 6.05
CA ASN A 100 12.75 5.33 5.21
C ASN A 100 12.48 6.73 4.63
N TRP A 101 11.21 7.03 4.37
CA TRP A 101 10.79 8.30 3.78
C TRP A 101 10.23 9.29 4.83
N ASN A 102 10.32 8.99 6.13
CA ASN A 102 9.76 9.80 7.21
C ASN A 102 8.27 10.14 7.02
N ILE A 103 7.51 9.15 6.55
CA ILE A 103 6.07 9.18 6.31
C ILE A 103 5.36 8.51 7.49
N LYS A 104 4.16 8.99 7.84
CA LYS A 104 3.33 8.35 8.86
C LYS A 104 2.16 7.62 8.21
N ILE A 105 2.07 6.30 8.45
CA ILE A 105 0.87 5.55 8.06
C ILE A 105 -0.24 5.87 9.06
N ASN A 106 -1.43 6.14 8.53
CA ASN A 106 -2.60 6.39 9.36
C ASN A 106 -3.27 5.08 9.74
N GLU A 107 -2.87 4.54 10.89
CA GLU A 107 -3.42 3.29 11.43
C GLU A 107 -4.94 3.32 11.58
N SER A 108 -5.54 4.48 11.88
CA SER A 108 -6.98 4.60 12.11
C SER A 108 -7.83 4.43 10.85
N LYS A 109 -7.24 4.70 9.67
CA LYS A 109 -7.89 4.56 8.37
C LYS A 109 -7.41 3.33 7.58
N THR A 110 -6.31 2.72 8.01
CA THR A 110 -5.74 1.52 7.38
C THR A 110 -6.58 0.29 7.73
N LYS A 111 -6.95 -0.51 6.73
CA LYS A 111 -7.86 -1.68 6.85
C LYS A 111 -7.32 -2.90 6.12
#